data_AF-A0A0K1QA44-F1
#
_entry.id   AF-A0A0K1QA44-F1
#
_cell.length_a   1.000
_cell.length_b   1.000
_cell.length_c   1.000
_cell.angle_alpha   90.00
_cell.angle_beta   90.00
_cell.angle_gamma   90.00
#
_symmetry.space_group_name_H-M   'P 1'
#
loop_
_entity.id
_entity.type
_entity.pdbx_description
1 polymer ?
#
loop_
_entity_poly.entity_id
_entity_poly.type
_entity_poly.pdbx_seq_one_letter_code
_entity_poly.pdbx_strand_id
1 'polypeptide(L)' 'MRDFRQYRVSEIFNEGDLVKHSKFGEGVVTRILDQRKVEILFKDEPRTLAQGLTD' A
#
# COMPACT_ATOMS: atom_id res chain seq x y z
N MET A 1 -17.81 -2.90 -7.54
CA MET A 1 -17.19 -1.79 -6.80
C MET A 1 -15.74 -2.19 -6.55
N ARG A 2 -14.79 -1.26 -6.69
CA ARG A 2 -13.40 -1.53 -6.34
C ARG A 2 -13.25 -1.22 -4.86
N ASP A 3 -12.97 -2.24 -4.05
CA ASP A 3 -12.86 -2.07 -2.61
C ASP A 3 -11.45 -1.65 -2.24
N PHE A 4 -11.29 -0.37 -1.87
CA PHE A 4 -10.03 0.16 -1.38
C PHE A 4 -9.85 -0.14 0.10
N ARG A 5 -8.71 -0.74 0.45
CA ARG A 5 -8.29 -0.96 1.83
C ARG A 5 -7.62 0.30 2.37
N GLN A 6 -8.00 0.75 3.56
CA GLN A 6 -7.33 1.87 4.20
C GLN A 6 -5.89 1.48 4.56
N TYR A 7 -4.91 2.28 4.14
CA TYR A 7 -3.51 2.04 4.49
C TYR A 7 -3.31 2.13 6.00
N ARG A 8 -2.67 1.10 6.56
CA ARG A 8 -2.11 1.09 7.92
C ARG A 8 -0.78 0.35 7.89
N VAL A 9 0.20 0.84 8.62
CA VAL A 9 1.54 0.24 8.70
C VAL A 9 1.54 -1.17 9.31
N SER A 10 0.51 -1.52 10.08
CA SER A 10 0.34 -2.84 10.69
C SER A 10 -0.27 -3.87 9.73
N GLU A 11 -0.86 -3.44 8.62
CA GLU A 11 -1.46 -4.35 7.64
C GLU A 11 -0.37 -5.00 6.78
N ILE A 12 -0.72 -6.14 6.19
CA ILE A 12 0.07 -6.81 5.14
C ILE A 12 -0.72 -6.71 3.84
N PHE A 13 -0.02 -6.35 2.76
CA PHE A 13 -0.57 -6.15 1.44
C PHE A 13 -0.07 -7.21 0.45
N ASN A 14 -0.84 -7.40 -0.62
CA ASN A 14 -0.47 -8.23 -1.77
C ASN A 14 -0.41 -7.41 -3.06
N GLU A 15 0.32 -7.89 -4.05
CA GLU A 15 0.31 -7.28 -5.39
C GLU A 15 -1.11 -7.23 -5.97
N GLY A 16 -1.48 -6.07 -6.51
CA GLY A 16 -2.83 -5.80 -7.01
C GLY A 16 -3.81 -5.25 -5.96
N ASP A 17 -3.47 -5.22 -4.67
CA ASP A 17 -4.33 -4.63 -3.65
C ASP A 17 -4.56 -3.14 -3.93
N LEU A 18 -5.82 -2.72 -3.82
CA LEU A 18 -6.22 -1.33 -3.91
C LEU A 18 -6.12 -0.69 -2.53
N VAL A 19 -5.33 0.37 -2.42
CA VAL A 19 -5.00 1.00 -1.14
C VAL A 19 -5.41 2.46 -1.15
N LYS A 20 -6.03 2.93 -0.06
CA LYS A 20 -6.34 4.34 0.19
C LYS A 20 -5.45 4.87 1.31
N HIS A 21 -4.52 5.74 0.97
CA HIS A 21 -3.63 6.42 1.89
C HIS A 21 -4.15 7.83 2.17
N SER A 22 -4.18 8.27 3.42
CA SER A 22 -4.71 9.59 3.80
C SER A 22 -3.99 10.76 3.12
N LYS A 23 -2.66 10.67 3.00
CA LYS A 23 -1.80 11.69 2.36
C LYS A 23 -1.74 11.60 0.82
N PHE A 24 -1.69 10.39 0.27
CA PHE A 24 -1.37 10.17 -1.15
C PHE A 24 -2.60 9.78 -1.99
N GLY A 25 -3.74 9.57 -1.35
CA GLY A 25 -4.97 9.16 -1.99
C GLY A 25 -4.97 7.67 -2.34
N GLU A 26 -5.65 7.36 -3.44
CA GLU A 26 -5.86 6.00 -3.93
C GLU A 26 -4.65 5.53 -4.76
N GLY A 27 -4.26 4.28 -4.55
CA GLY A 27 -3.17 3.63 -5.27
C GLY A 27 -3.37 2.13 -5.38
N VAL A 28 -2.50 1.48 -6.14
CA VAL A 28 -2.46 0.03 -6.31
C VAL A 28 -1.09 -0.49 -5.92
N VAL A 29 -1.05 -1.59 -5.18
CA VAL A 29 0.20 -2.27 -4.85
C VAL A 29 0.77 -2.87 -6.13
N THR A 30 1.95 -2.41 -6.53
CA THR A 30 2.65 -2.89 -7.73
C THR A 30 3.63 -4.00 -7.41
N ARG A 31 4.21 -3.98 -6.21
CA ARG A 31 5.24 -4.95 -5.82
C ARG A 31 5.38 -5.11 -4.31
N ILE A 32 5.58 -6.33 -3.84
CA ILE A 32 6.09 -6.58 -2.48
C ILE A 32 7.62 -6.56 -2.51
N LEU A 33 8.24 -5.60 -1.81
CA LEU A 33 9.70 -5.46 -1.80
C LEU A 33 10.32 -6.40 -0.77
N ASP A 34 9.74 -6.44 0.43
CA ASP A 34 10.08 -7.38 1.51
C ASP A 34 8.89 -7.51 2.48
N GLN A 35 9.07 -8.29 3.55
CA GLN A 35 8.01 -8.51 4.56
C GLN A 35 7.53 -7.23 5.27
N ARG A 36 8.32 -6.15 5.20
CA ARG A 36 8.06 -4.86 5.86
C ARG A 36 7.91 -3.69 4.89
N LYS A 37 8.08 -3.89 3.59
CA LYS A 37 8.04 -2.85 2.57
C LYS A 37 7.24 -3.27 1.35
N VAL A 38 6.45 -2.33 0.87
CA VAL A 38 5.59 -2.48 -0.31
C VAL A 38 5.74 -1.28 -1.22
N GLU A 39 5.70 -1.49 -2.53
CA GLU A 39 5.59 -0.42 -3.52
C GLU A 39 4.13 -0.24 -3.93
N ILE A 40 3.65 1.01 -3.85
CA ILE A 40 2.30 1.39 -4.24
C ILE A 40 2.41 2.48 -5.31
N LEU A 41 1.78 2.23 -6.46
CA LEU A 41 1.59 3.23 -7.49
C LEU A 41 0.38 4.10 -7.15
N PHE A 42 0.65 5.34 -6.78
CA PHE A 42 -0.37 6.38 -6.64
C PHE A 42 -0.53 7.13 -7.96
N LYS A 43 -1.55 8.00 -8.05
CA LYS A 43 -1.82 8.81 -9.24
C LYS A 43 -0.64 9.68 -9.67
N ASP A 44 0.13 10.19 -8.71
CA ASP A 44 1.24 11.10 -8.98
C ASP A 44 2.53 10.33 -9.28
N GLU A 45 2.93 9.42 -8.39
CA GLU A 45 4.18 8.66 -8.51
C GLU A 45 4.13 7.35 -7.69
N PRO A 46 4.96 6.34 -8.03
CA PRO A 46 5.17 5.18 -7.17
C PRO A 46 5.87 5.57 -5.87
N ARG A 47 5.46 4.95 -4.76
CA ARG A 47 6.08 5.16 -3.44
C ARG A 47 6.30 3.83 -2.74
N THR A 48 7.45 3.72 -2.08
CA THR A 48 7.72 2.63 -1.13
C THR A 48 7.16 3.00 0.24
N LEU A 49 6.32 2.14 0.81
CA LEU A 49 5.70 2.30 2.11
C LEU A 49 6.00 1.11 3.02
N ALA A 50 5.86 1.33 4.32
CA ALA A 50 6.05 0.29 5.32
C ALA A 50 4.77 -0.55 5.48
N GLN A 51 4.94 -1.81 5.82
CA GLN A 51 3.86 -2.75 6.14
C GLN A 51 4.30 -3.68 7.27
N GLY A 52 3.35 -4.41 7.87
CA GLY A 52 3.65 -5.44 8.88
C GLY A 52 4.37 -4.95 10.13
N LEU A 53 4.27 -3.66 10.48
CA LEU A 53 4.77 -3.12 11.74
C LEU A 53 3.76 -3.42 12.85
N THR A 54 3.95 -4.56 13.51
CA THR A 54 3.36 -4.89 14.81
C THR A 54 4.44 -4.71 15.88
N ASP A 55 4.11 -3.98 16.96
CA ASP A 55 4.93 -3.93 18.19
C ASP A 55 5.16 -5.32 18.78
#